data_AF-A0A845PR99-F1
#
_entry.id   AF-A0A845PR99-F1
#
_cell.length_a   1.000
_cell.length_b   1.000
_cell.length_c   1.000
_cell.angle_alpha   90.00
_cell.angle_beta   90.00
_cell.angle_gamma   90.00
#
_symmetry.space_group_name_H-M   'P 1'
#
loop_
_entity.id
_entity.type
_entity.pdbx_description
1 polymer ?
#
loop_
_entity_poly.entity_id
_entity_poly.type
_entity_poly.pdbx_seq_one_letter_code
_entity_poly.pdbx_strand_id
1 'polypeptide(L)'
;PAALKTNVGALKPGGLIIADTGEFTKRNLEKAKYEVSPIEDGSLAKWQVLAFDNSALTVEAVKPFGLGNKDALRCKNMWTLGLALWMFDRSREPIVDWLKAKFA
;
A
#
# COMPACT_ATOMS: atom_id res chain seq x y z
N PRO A 1 5.42 -6.51 4.85
CA PRO A 1 6.05 -6.61 6.19
C PRO A 1 7.46 -6.03 6.34
N ALA A 2 8.41 -6.32 5.43
CA ALA A 2 9.81 -5.86 5.59
C ALA A 2 9.94 -4.31 5.67
N ALA A 3 9.27 -3.59 4.75
CA ALA A 3 9.27 -2.13 4.75
C ALA A 3 8.69 -1.53 6.05
N LEU A 4 7.67 -2.17 6.62
CA LEU A 4 7.13 -1.78 7.92
C LEU A 4 8.22 -1.91 8.99
N LYS A 5 8.88 -3.06 9.09
CA LYS A 5 9.97 -3.30 10.06
C LYS A 5 11.07 -2.25 10.00
N THR A 6 11.49 -1.89 8.79
CA THR A 6 12.58 -0.94 8.57
C THR A 6 12.17 0.50 8.88
N ASN A 7 10.96 0.91 8.52
CA ASN A 7 10.60 2.34 8.50
C ASN A 7 9.71 2.78 9.65
N VAL A 8 9.03 1.86 10.35
CA VAL A 8 8.02 2.24 11.35
C VAL A 8 8.62 3.10 12.48
N GLY A 9 9.89 2.87 12.84
CA GLY A 9 10.60 3.67 13.85
C GLY A 9 10.79 5.15 13.49
N ALA A 10 10.77 5.51 12.20
CA ALA A 10 10.86 6.89 11.74
C ALA A 10 9.50 7.62 11.78
N LEU A 11 8.40 6.89 11.92
CA LEU A 11 7.06 7.44 11.95
C LEU A 11 6.75 8.01 13.34
N LYS A 12 6.36 9.29 13.40
CA LYS A 12 5.92 9.93 14.64
C LYS A 12 4.71 9.20 15.23
N PRO A 13 4.55 9.16 16.57
CA PRO A 13 3.33 8.67 17.20
C PRO A 13 2.08 9.35 16.63
N GLY A 14 1.01 8.58 16.44
CA GLY A 14 -0.21 9.03 15.75
C GLY A 14 -0.09 9.12 14.22
N GLY A 15 1.09 8.87 13.65
CA GLY A 15 1.26 8.79 12.20
C GLY A 15 0.46 7.64 11.57
N LEU A 16 0.17 7.77 10.29
CA LEU A 16 -0.62 6.80 9.52
C LEU A 16 0.25 5.72 8.87
N ILE A 17 -0.16 4.47 9.02
CA ILE A 17 0.38 3.29 8.35
C ILE A 17 -0.70 2.74 7.45
N ILE A 18 -0.44 2.68 6.14
CA ILE A 18 -1.28 1.97 5.17
C ILE A 18 -0.62 0.60 4.94
N ALA A 19 -1.30 -0.47 5.34
CA ALA A 19 -0.79 -1.83 5.28
C ALA A 19 -1.61 -2.70 4.33
N ASP A 20 -0.95 -3.24 3.29
CA ASP A 20 -1.55 -4.21 2.37
C ASP A 20 -1.60 -5.59 3.03
N THR A 21 -2.78 -6.01 3.52
CA THR A 21 -2.95 -7.28 4.24
C THR A 21 -2.59 -8.49 3.40
N GLY A 22 -2.75 -8.41 2.06
CA GLY A 22 -2.34 -9.45 1.12
C GLY A 22 -0.84 -9.73 1.15
N GLU A 23 -0.01 -8.81 1.65
CA GLU A 23 1.43 -8.98 1.78
C GLU A 23 1.87 -9.60 3.12
N PHE A 24 0.97 -9.78 4.09
CA PHE A 24 1.24 -10.36 5.41
C PHE A 24 1.03 -11.88 5.43
N THR A 25 1.39 -12.55 4.33
CA THR A 25 1.41 -14.02 4.27
C THR A 25 2.52 -14.61 5.14
N LYS A 26 2.35 -15.85 5.60
CA LYS A 26 3.35 -16.58 6.41
C LYS A 26 4.76 -16.52 5.79
N ARG A 27 4.87 -16.80 4.49
CA ARG A 27 6.15 -16.74 3.74
C ARG A 27 6.81 -15.35 3.80
N ASN A 28 6.03 -14.28 3.68
CA ASN A 28 6.55 -12.91 3.69
C ASN A 28 6.90 -12.45 5.11
N LEU A 29 6.16 -12.89 6.12
CA LEU A 29 6.48 -12.66 7.53
C LEU A 29 7.80 -13.34 7.92
N GLU A 30 7.98 -14.61 7.56
CA GLU A 30 9.22 -15.35 7.77
C GLU A 30 10.42 -14.65 7.12
N LYS A 31 10.29 -14.24 5.85
CA LYS A 31 11.33 -13.45 5.15
C LYS A 31 11.66 -12.14 5.83
N ALA A 32 10.67 -11.48 6.42
CA ALA A 32 10.83 -10.25 7.18
C ALA A 32 11.25 -10.49 8.66
N LYS A 33 11.42 -11.76 9.05
CA LYS A 33 11.75 -12.20 10.41
C LYS A 33 10.71 -11.71 11.43
N TYR A 34 9.44 -11.90 11.11
CA TYR A 34 8.32 -11.73 12.03
C TYR A 34 7.80 -13.10 12.45
N GLU A 35 7.64 -13.31 13.75
CA GLU A 35 7.01 -14.51 14.31
C GLU A 35 5.49 -14.41 14.26
N VAL A 36 4.96 -13.22 14.58
CA VAL A 36 3.53 -12.88 14.53
C VAL A 36 3.35 -11.65 13.65
N SER A 37 2.17 -11.55 13.03
CA SER A 37 1.81 -10.41 12.20
C SER A 37 1.70 -9.13 13.05
N PRO A 38 2.47 -8.07 12.75
CA PRO A 38 2.45 -6.84 13.55
C PRO A 38 1.13 -6.05 13.44
N ILE A 39 0.30 -6.37 12.44
CA ILE A 39 -1.05 -5.79 12.29
C ILE A 39 -2.09 -6.49 13.18
N GLU A 40 -1.73 -7.59 13.85
CA GLU A 40 -2.61 -8.39 14.72
C GLU A 40 -2.12 -8.48 16.17
N ASP A 41 -0.84 -8.23 16.45
CA ASP A 41 -0.22 -8.41 17.77
C ASP A 41 -0.29 -7.17 18.69
N GLY A 42 -0.88 -6.07 18.21
CA GLY A 42 -0.97 -4.80 18.95
C GLY A 42 0.31 -3.96 18.98
N SER A 43 1.41 -4.42 18.37
CA SER A 43 2.69 -3.69 18.33
C SER A 43 2.62 -2.33 17.64
N LEU A 44 1.59 -2.13 16.80
CA LEU A 44 1.35 -0.89 16.08
C LEU A 44 0.42 0.10 16.81
N ALA A 45 0.01 -0.17 18.05
CA ALA A 45 -1.00 0.62 18.77
C ALA A 45 -0.68 2.13 18.92
N LYS A 46 0.59 2.53 18.79
CA LYS A 46 0.99 3.95 18.86
C LYS A 46 0.80 4.72 17.53
N TRP A 47 0.37 4.06 16.48
CA TRP A 47 0.11 4.63 15.15
C TRP A 47 -1.32 4.35 14.71
N GLN A 48 -1.81 5.13 13.74
CA GLN A 48 -3.06 4.83 13.07
C GLN A 48 -2.77 3.80 11.97
N VAL A 49 -3.46 2.65 12.02
CA VAL A 49 -3.26 1.58 11.05
C VAL A 49 -4.50 1.45 10.19
N LEU A 50 -4.33 1.65 8.87
CA LEU A 50 -5.33 1.35 7.86
C LEU A 50 -4.88 0.10 7.11
N ALA A 51 -5.46 -1.04 7.45
CA ALA A 51 -5.09 -2.36 6.92
C ALA A 51 -6.22 -2.94 6.07
N PHE A 52 -5.94 -3.21 4.80
CA PHE A 52 -6.88 -3.84 3.85
C PHE A 52 -6.10 -4.43 2.66
N ASP A 53 -6.76 -5.25 1.84
CA ASP A 53 -6.13 -5.89 0.69
C ASP A 53 -6.04 -4.92 -0.50
N ASN A 54 -5.01 -4.09 -0.48
CA ASN A 54 -4.73 -3.12 -1.55
C ASN A 54 -4.41 -3.82 -2.87
N SER A 55 -3.74 -4.97 -2.80
CA SER A 55 -3.43 -5.76 -3.99
C SER A 55 -4.71 -6.21 -4.72
N ALA A 56 -5.70 -6.72 -3.99
CA ALA A 56 -7.01 -7.06 -4.56
C ALA A 56 -7.73 -5.83 -5.12
N LEU A 57 -7.81 -4.72 -4.36
CA LEU A 57 -8.46 -3.49 -4.81
C LEU A 57 -7.80 -2.89 -6.06
N THR A 58 -6.48 -3.02 -6.19
CA THR A 58 -5.73 -2.62 -7.39
C THR A 58 -6.17 -3.45 -8.60
N VAL A 59 -6.25 -4.78 -8.45
CA VAL A 59 -6.68 -5.67 -9.54
C VAL A 59 -8.11 -5.36 -9.95
N GLU A 60 -9.01 -5.19 -8.99
CA GLU A 60 -10.41 -4.79 -9.25
C GLU A 60 -10.50 -3.48 -10.04
N ALA A 61 -9.72 -2.47 -9.66
CA ALA A 61 -9.74 -1.15 -10.30
C ALA A 61 -9.31 -1.17 -11.77
N VAL A 62 -8.47 -2.13 -12.17
CA VAL A 62 -7.94 -2.23 -13.54
C VAL A 62 -8.59 -3.34 -14.38
N LYS A 63 -9.56 -4.07 -13.83
CA LYS A 63 -10.31 -5.12 -14.55
C LYS A 63 -10.81 -4.70 -15.94
N PRO A 64 -11.37 -3.49 -16.14
CA PRO A 64 -11.87 -3.08 -17.46
C PRO A 64 -10.81 -3.04 -18.57
N PHE A 65 -9.53 -2.98 -18.21
CA PHE A 65 -8.41 -2.93 -19.16
C PHE A 65 -7.90 -4.33 -19.56
N GLY A 66 -8.49 -5.40 -19.03
CA GLY A 66 -8.13 -6.79 -19.41
C GLY A 66 -6.69 -7.19 -19.05
N LEU A 67 -6.08 -6.53 -18.07
CA LEU A 67 -4.70 -6.80 -17.67
C LEU A 67 -4.56 -8.15 -16.98
N GLY A 68 -3.46 -8.86 -17.27
CA GLY A 68 -3.07 -10.03 -16.48
C GLY A 68 -2.68 -9.64 -15.04
N ASN A 69 -2.81 -10.57 -14.09
CA ASN A 69 -2.61 -10.28 -12.66
C ASN A 69 -1.24 -9.63 -12.36
N LYS A 70 -0.18 -10.06 -13.07
CA LYS A 70 1.18 -9.50 -12.91
C LYS A 70 1.24 -8.03 -13.28
N ASP A 71 0.58 -7.62 -14.36
CA ASP A 71 0.58 -6.23 -14.82
C ASP A 71 -0.38 -5.37 -14.00
N ALA A 72 -1.52 -5.93 -13.59
CA ALA A 72 -2.43 -5.27 -12.67
C ALA A 72 -1.73 -4.89 -11.35
N LEU A 73 -0.96 -5.81 -10.76
CA LEU A 73 -0.24 -5.54 -9.50
C LEU A 73 0.89 -4.50 -9.65
N ARG A 74 1.37 -4.21 -10.87
CA ARG A 74 2.30 -3.09 -11.11
C ARG A 74 1.65 -1.72 -10.91
N CYS A 75 0.32 -1.65 -10.94
CA CYS A 75 -0.45 -0.43 -10.69
C CYS A 75 -0.62 -0.10 -9.20
N LYS A 76 -0.19 -0.98 -8.28
CA LYS A 76 -0.41 -0.83 -6.82
C LYS A 76 0.09 0.51 -6.27
N ASN A 77 1.22 1.01 -6.78
CA ASN A 77 1.76 2.31 -6.37
C ASN A 77 0.83 3.46 -6.75
N MET A 78 0.21 3.41 -7.94
CA MET A 78 -0.73 4.44 -8.39
C MET A 78 -2.06 4.36 -7.63
N TRP A 79 -2.54 3.16 -7.33
CA TRP A 79 -3.72 2.98 -6.48
C TRP A 79 -3.48 3.61 -5.10
N THR A 80 -2.32 3.32 -4.49
CA THR A 80 -1.94 3.85 -3.18
C THR A 80 -1.77 5.36 -3.20
N LEU A 81 -1.20 5.92 -4.27
CA LEU A 81 -1.12 7.36 -4.48
C LEU A 81 -2.50 8.00 -4.60
N GLY A 82 -3.43 7.38 -5.34
CA GLY A 82 -4.81 7.85 -5.45
C GLY A 82 -5.51 7.91 -4.09
N LEU A 83 -5.35 6.88 -3.26
CA LEU A 83 -5.86 6.89 -1.88
C LEU A 83 -5.26 8.05 -1.07
N ALA A 84 -3.93 8.24 -1.11
CA ALA A 84 -3.29 9.33 -0.38
C ALA A 84 -3.80 10.71 -0.83
N LEU A 85 -3.96 10.94 -2.13
CA LEU A 85 -4.51 12.19 -2.66
C LEU A 85 -5.94 12.42 -2.14
N TRP A 86 -6.79 11.40 -2.14
CA TRP A 86 -8.15 11.49 -1.61
C TRP A 86 -8.18 11.80 -0.11
N MET A 87 -7.35 11.11 0.69
CA MET A 87 -7.28 11.31 2.15
C MET A 87 -6.89 12.74 2.54
N PHE A 88 -6.12 13.43 1.70
CA PHE A 88 -5.63 14.79 1.95
C PHE A 88 -6.28 15.85 1.05
N ASP A 89 -7.40 15.52 0.39
CA ASP A 89 -8.15 16.41 -0.51
C ASP A 89 -7.26 17.11 -1.56
N ARG A 90 -6.40 16.32 -2.22
CA ARG A 90 -5.48 16.80 -3.25
C ARG A 90 -5.97 16.43 -4.64
N SER A 91 -5.85 17.37 -5.58
CA SER A 91 -6.16 17.10 -7.00
C SER A 91 -5.24 16.03 -7.58
N ARG A 92 -5.82 15.14 -8.40
CA ARG A 92 -5.11 14.11 -9.16
C ARG A 92 -4.55 14.61 -10.49
N GLU A 93 -4.96 15.79 -10.95
CA GLU A 93 -4.57 16.34 -12.26
C GLU A 93 -3.05 16.42 -12.44
N PRO A 94 -2.25 16.90 -11.46
CA PRO A 94 -0.80 16.98 -11.64
C PRO A 94 -0.16 15.61 -11.90
N ILE A 95 -0.71 14.55 -11.29
CA ILE A 95 -0.22 13.18 -11.49
C ILE A 95 -0.62 12.66 -12.88
N VAL A 96 -1.85 12.95 -13.32
CA VAL A 96 -2.32 12.58 -14.66
C VAL A 96 -1.47 13.24 -15.74
N ASP A 97 -1.18 14.53 -15.60
CA ASP A 97 -0.39 15.27 -16.57
C ASP A 97 1.06 14.78 -16.62
N TRP A 98 1.64 14.51 -15.44
CA TRP A 98 2.97 13.90 -15.36
C TRP A 98 3.03 12.50 -16.00
N LEU A 99 2.02 11.66 -15.77
CA LEU A 99 1.95 10.33 -16.39
C LEU A 99 1.86 10.43 -17.92
N LYS A 100 1.03 11.34 -18.45
CA LYS A 100 0.94 11.58 -19.88
C LYS A 100 2.28 12.03 -20.47
N ALA A 101 2.97 12.96 -19.81
CA ALA A 101 4.27 13.45 -20.28
C ALA A 101 5.37 12.38 -20.22
N LYS A 102 5.36 11.52 -19.19
CA LYS A 102 6.40 10.52 -18.98
C LYS A 102 6.31 9.33 -19.95
N PHE A 103 5.11 8.98 -20.39
CA PHE A 103 4.85 7.81 -21.23
C PHE A 103 4.35 8.18 -22.64
N ALA A 104 4.47 9.46 -23.03
CA ALA A 104 4.25 9.95 -24.39
C ALA A 104 5.35 9.47 -25.36
#